data_AF-A0A3L8RX23-F1
#
_entry.id   AF-A0A3L8RX23-F1
#
_cell.length_a   1.000
_cell.length_b   1.000
_cell.length_c   1.000
_cell.angle_alpha   90.00
_cell.angle_beta   90.00
_cell.angle_gamma   90.00
#
_symmetry.space_group_name_H-M   'P 1'
#
loop_
_entity.id
_entity.type
_entity.pdbx_description
1 polymer ?
#
loop_
_entity_poly.entity_id
_entity_poly.type
_entity_poly.pdbx_seq_one_letter_code
_entity_poly.pdbx_strand_id
1 'polypeptide(L)' 'MLATHAMGVNYFKEGPEVALKPDSEYPDWLFKIHLGPPKKLEELDPNSLEYWRRLRKYNTWQRNKLKKGKKL' A
#
# COMPACT_ATOMS: atom_id res chain seq x y z
N MET A 1 -21.70 0.33 15.85
CA MET A 1 -22.07 -0.44 14.65
C MET A 1 -20.96 -0.49 13.57
N LEU A 2 -19.81 0.18 13.72
CA LEU A 2 -18.71 0.14 12.72
C LEU A 2 -17.96 -1.19 12.64
N ALA A 3 -17.91 -1.95 13.74
CA ALA A 3 -17.20 -3.23 13.77
C ALA A 3 -17.99 -4.39 13.15
N THR A 4 -19.26 -4.20 12.80
CA THR A 4 -20.12 -5.25 12.23
C THR A 4 -20.39 -5.06 10.74
N HIS A 5 -20.42 -3.82 10.27
CA HIS A 5 -20.72 -3.48 8.87
C HIS A 5 -19.70 -2.47 8.34
N ALA A 6 -19.30 -2.65 7.08
CA ALA A 6 -18.40 -1.77 6.37
C ALA A 6 -19.17 -0.56 5.83
N MET A 7 -19.33 0.47 6.66
CA MET A 7 -19.99 1.71 6.29
C MET A 7 -19.19 2.45 5.20
N GLY A 8 -19.87 2.91 4.15
CA GLY A 8 -19.27 3.69 3.06
C GLY A 8 -18.65 2.88 1.93
N VAL A 9 -18.79 1.54 1.96
CA VAL A 9 -18.48 0.68 0.81
C VAL A 9 -19.59 0.80 -0.24
N ASN A 10 -20.85 0.88 0.20
CA ASN A 10 -21.97 1.10 -0.71
C ASN A 10 -22.07 2.60 -1.05
N TYR A 11 -21.83 2.94 -2.32
CA TYR A 11 -21.94 4.32 -2.83
C TYR A 11 -23.29 4.61 -3.51
N PHE A 12 -24.18 3.61 -3.64
CA PHE A 12 -25.51 3.80 -4.17
C PHE A 12 -26.43 4.45 -3.14
N LYS A 13 -27.40 5.24 -3.62
CA LYS A 13 -28.36 5.94 -2.74
C LYS A 13 -29.31 5.00 -2.01
N GLU A 14 -29.62 3.87 -2.64
CA GLU A 14 -30.51 2.84 -2.14
C GLU A 14 -29.76 1.52 -2.11
N GLY A 15 -29.81 0.82 -0.99
CA GLY A 15 -29.20 -0.49 -0.81
C GLY A 15 -28.69 -0.68 0.63
N PRO A 16 -28.67 -1.93 1.13
CA PRO A 16 -28.13 -2.22 2.44
C PRO A 16 -26.62 -2.00 2.48
N GLU A 17 -26.09 -1.72 3.68
CA GLU A 17 -24.65 -1.67 3.93
C GLU A 17 -24.05 -3.07 3.93
N VAL A 18 -22.78 -3.18 3.54
CA VAL A 18 -22.11 -4.47 3.41
C VAL A 18 -21.70 -4.98 4.80
N ALA A 19 -22.23 -6.12 5.21
CA ALA A 19 -21.83 -6.79 6.45
C ALA A 19 -20.42 -7.39 6.33
N LEU A 20 -19.63 -7.27 7.40
CA LEU A 20 -18.31 -7.92 7.47
C LEU A 20 -18.51 -9.44 7.64
N LYS A 21 -17.80 -10.20 6.82
CA LYS A 21 -17.83 -11.66 6.82
C LYS A 21 -16.85 -12.21 7.87
N PRO A 22 -16.98 -13.48 8.28
CA PRO A 22 -15.96 -14.12 9.12
C PRO A 22 -14.63 -14.28 8.36
N ASP A 23 -13.53 -14.34 9.09
CA ASP A 23 -12.16 -14.43 8.54
C ASP A 23 -11.97 -15.60 7.56
N SER A 24 -12.70 -16.70 7.75
CA SER A 24 -12.66 -17.89 6.89
C SER A 24 -13.16 -17.66 5.47
N GLU A 25 -13.98 -16.62 5.25
CA GLU A 25 -14.46 -16.27 3.91
C GLU A 25 -13.49 -15.37 3.15
N TYR A 26 -12.53 -14.76 3.83
CA TYR A 26 -11.52 -13.92 3.21
C TYR A 26 -10.32 -14.76 2.76
N PRO A 27 -9.70 -14.41 1.62
CA PRO A 27 -8.56 -15.16 1.12
C PRO A 27 -7.31 -14.96 1.99
N ASP A 28 -6.53 -16.02 2.18
CA ASP A 28 -5.34 -16.04 3.04
C ASP A 28 -4.32 -14.92 2.78
N TRP A 29 -4.20 -14.48 1.52
CA TRP A 29 -3.22 -13.45 1.16
C TRP A 29 -3.52 -12.10 1.83
N LEU A 30 -4.78 -11.83 2.20
CA LEU A 30 -5.19 -10.59 2.85
C LEU A 30 -4.46 -10.40 4.20
N PHE A 31 -4.35 -11.48 4.98
CA PHE A 31 -3.70 -11.47 6.28
C PHE A 31 -2.17 -11.55 6.20
N LYS A 32 -1.61 -11.79 5.00
CA LYS A 32 -0.16 -11.83 4.75
C LYS A 32 0.39 -10.47 4.29
N ILE A 33 -0.46 -9.45 4.14
CA ILE A 33 -0.05 -8.12 3.73
C ILE A 33 0.76 -7.43 4.83
N HIS A 34 1.81 -6.73 4.44
CA HIS A 34 2.63 -5.94 5.36
C HIS A 34 1.92 -4.64 5.76
N LEU A 35 1.43 -4.56 7.00
CA LEU A 35 0.74 -3.39 7.56
C LEU A 35 1.67 -2.33 8.16
N GLY A 36 2.95 -2.67 8.36
CA GLY A 36 3.94 -1.77 8.93
C GLY A 36 4.46 -0.71 7.96
N PRO A 37 5.48 0.06 8.38
CA PRO A 37 6.13 1.03 7.50
C PRO A 37 6.71 0.36 6.25
N PRO A 38 6.79 1.07 5.11
CA PRO A 38 7.30 0.46 3.88
C PRO A 38 8.72 -0.04 4.08
N LYS A 39 8.96 -1.31 3.70
CA LYS A 39 10.26 -1.98 3.80
C LYS A 39 11.38 -1.12 3.22
N LYS A 40 12.50 -1.09 3.94
CA LYS A 40 13.71 -0.38 3.47
C LYS A 40 14.36 -1.16 2.33
N LEU A 41 15.27 -0.49 1.61
CA LEU A 41 15.97 -1.11 0.49
C LEU A 41 16.83 -2.31 0.96
N GLU A 42 17.42 -2.20 2.16
CA GLU A 42 18.28 -3.21 2.79
C GLU A 42 17.53 -4.50 3.16
N GLU A 43 16.21 -4.40 3.38
CA GLU A 43 15.34 -5.52 3.78
C GLU A 43 14.72 -6.24 2.58
N LEU A 44 14.88 -5.69 1.37
CA LEU A 44 14.31 -6.22 0.13
C LEU A 44 15.32 -7.11 -0.58
N ASP A 45 14.84 -8.21 -1.15
CA ASP A 45 15.66 -9.13 -1.94
C ASP A 45 16.09 -8.45 -3.27
N PRO A 46 17.40 -8.37 -3.58
CA PRO A 46 17.90 -7.84 -4.85
C PRO A 46 17.36 -8.53 -6.10
N ASN A 47 16.92 -9.78 -5.99
CA ASN A 47 16.31 -10.52 -7.11
C ASN A 47 14.82 -10.22 -7.29
N SER A 48 14.22 -9.43 -6.40
CA SER A 48 12.81 -9.03 -6.48
C SER A 48 12.62 -7.75 -7.30
N LEU A 49 11.48 -7.65 -7.98
CA LEU A 49 11.12 -6.45 -8.73
C LEU A 49 10.81 -5.25 -7.81
N GLU A 50 10.40 -5.51 -6.57
CA GLU A 50 10.12 -4.49 -5.55
C GLU A 50 11.39 -3.72 -5.14
N TYR A 51 12.50 -4.44 -4.96
CA TYR A 51 13.81 -3.85 -4.69
C TYR A 51 14.19 -2.80 -5.76
N TRP A 52 14.09 -3.18 -7.04
CA TRP A 52 14.44 -2.29 -8.14
C TRP A 52 13.49 -1.09 -8.27
N ARG A 53 12.19 -1.27 -7.99
CA ARG A 53 11.23 -0.15 -7.90
C ARG A 53 11.63 0.83 -6.80
N ARG A 54 12.02 0.33 -5.62
CA ARG A 54 12.45 1.16 -4.48
C ARG A 54 13.74 1.91 -4.80
N LEU A 55 14.73 1.24 -5.39
CA LEU A 55 16.00 1.85 -5.80
C LEU A 55 15.77 2.98 -6.82
N ARG A 56 14.91 2.77 -7.81
CA ARG A 56 14.56 3.80 -8.81
C ARG A 56 13.94 5.04 -8.15
N LYS A 57 13.10 4.84 -7.14
CA LYS A 57 12.50 5.93 -6.35
C LYS A 57 13.57 6.74 -5.63
N TYR A 58 14.54 6.08 -4.99
CA TYR A 58 15.65 6.74 -4.29
C TYR A 58 16.53 7.53 -5.27
N ASN A 59 16.87 6.97 -6.42
CA ASN A 59 17.64 7.66 -7.45
C ASN A 59 16.91 8.91 -7.98
N THR A 60 15.59 8.82 -8.15
CA THR A 60 14.77 9.97 -8.56
C THR A 60 14.81 11.08 -7.52
N TRP A 61 14.69 10.74 -6.24
CA TRP A 61 14.78 11.70 -5.14
C TRP A 61 16.15 12.37 -5.05
N GLN A 62 17.24 11.59 -5.16
CA GLN A 62 18.59 12.13 -5.19
C GLN A 62 18.78 13.10 -6.36
N ARG A 63 18.36 12.70 -7.56
CA ARG A 63 18.42 13.56 -8.75
C ARG A 63 17.64 14.86 -8.56
N ASN A 64 16.43 14.80 -8.02
CA ASN A 64 15.62 15.98 -7.77
C ASN A 64 16.26 16.91 -6.73
N LYS A 65 16.87 16.35 -5.67
CA LYS A 65 17.63 17.10 -4.67
C LYS A 65 18.82 17.83 -5.29
N LEU A 66 19.59 17.15 -6.13
CA LEU A 66 20.74 17.73 -6.84
C LEU A 66 20.32 18.83 -7.83
N LYS A 67 19.18 18.68 -8.49
CA LYS A 67 18.64 19.68 -9.42
C LYS A 67 18.12 20.93 -8.71
N LYS A 68 17.56 20.80 -7.50
CA LYS A 68 16.96 21.91 -6.75
C LYS A 68 17.93 23.08 -6.48
N GLY A 69 19.24 22.81 -6.41
CA GLY A 69 20.27 23.82 -6.17
C GLY A 69 20.96 24.39 -7.43
N LYS A 70 20.63 23.87 -8.62
CA LYS A 70 21.23 24.37 -9.87
C LYS A 70 20.32 25.44 -10.46
N LYS A 71 20.78 26.70 -10.50
CA LYS A 71 20.19 27.73 -11.36
C LYS A 71 20.50 27.35 -12.82
N LEU A 72 19.50 27.48 -13.68
CA LEU A 72 19.65 27.40 -15.14
C LEU A 72 20.62 28.49 -15.62
#